data_AF-A0A6M4FW59-F1
#
_entry.id   AF-A0A6M4FW59-F1
#
_cell.length_a   1.000
_cell.length_b   1.000
_cell.length_c   1.000
_cell.angle_alpha   90.00
_cell.angle_beta   90.00
_cell.angle_gamma   90.00
#
_symmetry.space_group_name_H-M   'P 1'
#
loop_
_entity.id
_entity.type
_entity.pdbx_description
1 polymer ?
#
loop_
_entity_poly.entity_id
_entity_poly.type
_entity_poly.pdbx_seq_one_letter_code
_entity_poly.pdbx_strand_id
1 'polypeptide(L)'
;MKTNPFGMDLGMMNANPMLAWWQQQWMKGVNPMARMQAAWIESLAEAMEFEAQFLKAIAESGEQMNECFKTETPCTPEQVQACYQKLVQQMTDAQQKRMEHAARLSHDFRKRLWEEI
;
A
#
# COMPACT_ATOMS: atom_id res chain seq x y z
N MET A 1 25.98 24.49 -37.41
CA MET A 1 25.91 23.41 -36.39
C MET A 1 24.83 23.79 -35.40
N LYS A 2 23.78 22.97 -35.27
CA LYS A 2 22.59 23.27 -34.44
C LYS A 2 22.67 22.39 -33.19
N THR A 3 23.20 22.93 -32.10
CA THR A 3 23.29 22.27 -30.80
C THR A 3 21.92 22.32 -30.11
N ASN A 4 21.40 21.17 -29.70
CA ASN A 4 20.26 21.09 -28.78
C ASN A 4 20.67 21.64 -27.39
N PRO A 5 19.70 22.04 -26.53
CA PRO A 5 19.94 22.77 -25.28
C PRO A 5 20.80 22.02 -24.23
N PHE A 6 21.17 20.77 -24.50
CA PHE A 6 22.03 19.94 -23.65
C PHE A 6 23.46 19.78 -24.18
N GLY A 7 23.84 20.48 -25.25
CA GLY A 7 25.24 20.55 -25.70
C GLY A 7 25.89 19.22 -26.11
N MET A 8 25.11 18.17 -26.36
CA MET A 8 25.65 16.89 -26.86
C MET A 8 25.57 16.81 -28.38
N ASP A 9 26.74 16.69 -29.00
CA ASP A 9 26.90 16.36 -30.41
C ASP A 9 26.49 14.90 -30.64
N LEU A 10 25.38 14.70 -31.36
CA LEU A 10 24.86 13.37 -31.74
C LEU A 10 25.89 12.53 -32.53
N GLY A 11 26.92 13.16 -33.11
CA GLY A 11 28.03 12.46 -33.77
C GLY A 11 28.93 11.67 -32.82
N MET A 12 29.05 12.08 -31.55
CA MET A 12 29.92 11.39 -30.57
C MET A 12 29.27 10.16 -29.92
N MET A 13 27.94 10.03 -29.96
CA MET A 13 27.26 8.84 -29.42
C MET A 13 27.57 7.56 -30.22
N ASN A 14 27.92 7.69 -31.50
CA ASN A 14 28.24 6.55 -32.38
C ASN A 14 29.75 6.21 -32.44
N ALA A 15 30.63 7.01 -31.84
CA ALA A 15 32.09 6.85 -32.01
C ALA A 15 32.73 5.91 -30.97
N ASN A 16 32.04 5.54 -29.90
CA ASN A 16 32.59 4.69 -28.86
C ASN A 16 31.70 3.46 -28.59
N PRO A 17 32.06 2.27 -29.10
CA PRO A 17 31.25 1.06 -28.96
C PRO A 17 31.03 0.66 -27.49
N MET A 18 31.94 1.03 -26.59
CA MET A 18 31.76 0.85 -25.15
C MET A 18 30.63 1.71 -24.57
N LEU A 19 30.47 2.95 -25.04
CA LEU A 19 29.42 3.85 -24.57
C LEU A 19 28.04 3.42 -25.10
N ALA A 20 27.98 3.00 -26.36
CA ALA A 20 26.76 2.45 -26.95
C ALA A 20 26.33 1.15 -26.26
N TRP A 21 27.27 0.25 -25.97
CA TRP A 21 27.00 -0.96 -25.18
C TRP A 21 26.50 -0.62 -23.77
N TRP A 22 27.12 0.36 -23.09
CA TRP A 22 26.73 0.81 -21.76
C TRP A 22 25.31 1.40 -21.72
N GLN A 23 24.97 2.25 -22.69
CA GLN A 23 23.61 2.78 -22.86
C GLN A 23 22.60 1.66 -23.13
N GLN A 24 22.96 0.68 -23.94
CA GLN A 24 22.09 -0.47 -24.22
C GLN A 24 21.83 -1.30 -22.95
N GLN A 25 22.82 -1.46 -22.06
CA GLN A 25 22.60 -2.11 -20.76
C GLN A 25 21.69 -1.29 -19.85
N TRP A 26 21.86 0.04 -19.83
CA TRP A 26 20.98 0.94 -19.08
C TRP A 26 19.52 0.87 -19.56
N MET A 27 19.29 0.89 -20.87
CA MET A 27 17.94 0.74 -21.43
C MET A 27 17.33 -0.62 -21.12
N LYS A 28 18.14 -1.68 -21.07
CA LYS A 28 17.70 -3.00 -20.58
C LYS A 28 17.34 -2.98 -19.09
N GLY A 29 17.99 -2.14 -18.28
CA GLY A 29 17.73 -1.96 -16.84
C GLY A 29 16.52 -1.08 -16.50
N VAL A 30 16.06 -0.22 -17.41
CA VAL A 30 14.81 0.57 -17.22
C VAL A 30 13.58 -0.34 -17.11
N ASN A 31 13.57 -1.46 -17.83
CA ASN A 31 12.47 -2.43 -17.80
C ASN A 31 12.30 -3.13 -16.43
N PRO A 32 13.33 -3.73 -15.79
CA PRO A 32 13.22 -4.29 -14.45
C PRO A 32 12.99 -3.23 -13.37
N MET A 33 13.58 -2.02 -13.47
CA MET A 33 13.29 -0.95 -12.51
C MET A 33 11.82 -0.52 -12.56
N ALA A 34 11.26 -0.37 -13.76
CA ALA A 34 9.84 -0.05 -13.94
C ALA A 34 8.92 -1.15 -13.41
N ARG A 35 9.26 -2.43 -13.61
CA ARG A 35 8.53 -3.57 -13.04
C ARG A 35 8.59 -3.59 -11.52
N MET A 36 9.76 -3.30 -10.95
CA MET A 36 9.94 -3.23 -9.51
C MET A 36 9.14 -2.06 -8.89
N GLN A 37 9.12 -0.90 -9.57
CA GLN A 37 8.25 0.22 -9.17
C GLN A 37 6.76 -0.14 -9.27
N ALA A 38 6.35 -0.84 -10.32
CA ALA A 38 4.96 -1.30 -10.47
C ALA A 38 4.56 -2.27 -9.36
N ALA A 39 5.37 -3.31 -9.10
CA ALA A 39 5.13 -4.27 -8.01
C ALA A 39 5.07 -3.58 -6.63
N TRP A 40 5.88 -2.55 -6.42
CA TRP A 40 5.83 -1.75 -5.20
C TRP A 40 4.53 -0.93 -5.07
N ILE A 41 4.10 -0.25 -6.12
CA ILE A 41 2.83 0.52 -6.12
C ILE A 41 1.62 -0.40 -5.95
N GLU A 42 1.62 -1.56 -6.60
CA GLU A 42 0.55 -2.56 -6.44
C GLU A 42 0.46 -3.07 -4.99
N SER A 43 1.60 -3.36 -4.35
CA SER A 43 1.61 -3.77 -2.95
C SER A 43 1.12 -2.66 -1.99
N LEU A 44 1.40 -1.39 -2.30
CA LEU A 44 0.90 -0.25 -1.55
C LEU A 44 -0.61 -0.07 -1.73
N ALA A 45 -1.12 -0.28 -2.95
CA ALA A 45 -2.55 -0.20 -3.24
C ALA A 45 -3.33 -1.29 -2.48
N GLU A 46 -2.85 -2.53 -2.47
CA GLU A 46 -3.42 -3.64 -1.69
C GLU A 46 -3.44 -3.32 -0.19
N ALA A 47 -2.37 -2.71 0.34
CA ALA A 47 -2.32 -2.29 1.74
C ALA A 47 -3.35 -1.18 2.05
N MET A 48 -3.46 -0.18 1.17
CA MET A 48 -4.41 0.92 1.33
C MET A 48 -5.86 0.46 1.28
N GLU A 49 -6.20 -0.48 0.40
CA GLU A 49 -7.55 -1.05 0.33
C GLU A 49 -7.94 -1.73 1.63
N PHE A 50 -7.01 -2.49 2.22
CA PHE A 50 -7.23 -3.14 3.49
C PHE A 50 -7.42 -2.13 4.64
N GLU A 51 -6.60 -1.08 4.69
CA GLU A 51 -6.75 0.00 5.68
C GLU A 51 -8.10 0.73 5.52
N ALA A 52 -8.57 0.94 4.30
CA ALA A 52 -9.88 1.54 4.05
C ALA A 52 -11.03 0.65 4.55
N GLN A 53 -10.93 -0.67 4.37
CA GLN A 53 -11.90 -1.62 4.91
C GLN A 53 -11.92 -1.61 6.45
N PHE A 54 -10.74 -1.51 7.07
CA PHE A 54 -10.61 -1.40 8.51
C PHE A 54 -11.24 -0.09 9.05
N LEU A 55 -10.96 1.04 8.41
CA LEU A 55 -11.55 2.33 8.78
C LEU A 55 -13.08 2.33 8.63
N LYS A 56 -13.60 1.68 7.58
CA LYS A 56 -15.05 1.49 7.40
C LYS A 56 -15.65 0.70 8.56
N ALA A 57 -15.01 -0.41 8.96
CA ALA A 57 -15.48 -1.22 10.08
C ALA A 57 -15.48 -0.43 11.41
N ILE A 58 -14.48 0.42 11.65
CA ILE A 58 -14.49 1.34 12.82
C ILE A 58 -15.68 2.30 12.73
N ALA A 59 -15.89 2.94 11.57
CA ALA A 59 -16.97 3.91 11.41
C ALA A 59 -18.36 3.27 11.68
N GLU A 60 -18.60 2.09 11.12
CA GLU A 60 -19.82 1.30 11.35
C GLU A 60 -19.99 0.91 12.84
N SER A 61 -18.90 0.57 13.53
CA SER A 61 -18.93 0.28 14.97
C SER A 61 -19.29 1.52 15.79
N GLY A 62 -18.82 2.70 15.38
CA GLY A 62 -19.18 3.98 16.01
C GLY A 62 -20.66 4.32 15.84
N GLU A 63 -21.25 3.97 14.70
CA GLU A 63 -22.69 4.10 14.47
C GLU A 63 -23.49 3.17 15.38
N GLN A 64 -23.09 1.90 15.52
CA GLN A 64 -23.71 0.95 16.46
C GLN A 64 -23.63 1.42 17.92
N MET A 65 -22.52 2.07 18.31
CA MET A 65 -22.40 2.65 19.63
C MET A 65 -23.42 3.77 19.86
N ASN A 66 -23.62 4.63 18.85
CA ASN A 66 -24.60 5.71 18.90
C ASN A 66 -26.04 5.16 19.01
N GLU A 67 -26.36 4.05 18.33
CA GLU A 67 -27.65 3.38 18.46
C GLU A 67 -27.90 2.84 19.88
N CYS A 68 -26.88 2.24 20.52
CA CYS A 68 -26.98 1.79 21.93
C CYS A 68 -27.36 2.92 22.89
N PHE A 69 -26.92 4.16 22.62
CA PHE A 69 -27.25 5.33 23.43
C PHE A 69 -28.60 5.98 23.07
N LYS A 70 -29.18 5.68 21.91
CA LYS A 70 -30.45 6.26 21.43
C LYS A 70 -31.70 5.50 21.88
N THR A 71 -31.57 4.27 22.36
CA THR A 71 -32.72 3.46 22.79
C THR A 71 -33.54 4.18 23.88
N GLU A 72 -34.84 4.39 23.63
CA GLU A 72 -35.76 5.32 24.33
C GLU A 72 -36.13 4.96 25.80
N THR A 73 -35.21 4.41 26.59
CA THR A 73 -35.39 4.13 28.03
C THR A 73 -34.11 4.44 28.79
N PRO A 74 -34.14 4.62 30.13
CA PRO A 74 -32.91 4.84 30.89
C PRO A 74 -32.01 3.62 30.67
N CYS A 75 -30.96 3.79 29.87
CA CYS A 75 -30.03 2.72 29.54
C CYS A 75 -29.32 2.33 30.85
N THR A 76 -29.62 1.12 31.35
CA THR A 76 -29.02 0.65 32.60
C THR A 76 -27.50 0.57 32.44
N PRO A 77 -26.72 0.84 33.51
CA PRO A 77 -25.26 0.76 33.44
C PRO A 77 -24.74 -0.57 32.88
N GLU A 78 -25.42 -1.69 33.16
CA GLU A 78 -25.05 -3.00 32.64
C GLU A 78 -25.22 -3.11 31.10
N GLN A 79 -26.25 -2.49 30.53
CA GLN A 79 -26.49 -2.50 29.08
C GLN A 79 -25.45 -1.66 28.33
N VAL A 80 -25.07 -0.50 28.88
CA VAL A 80 -24.01 0.34 28.32
C VAL A 80 -22.66 -0.39 28.39
N GLN A 81 -22.36 -1.03 29.52
CA GLN A 81 -21.13 -1.80 29.69
C GLN A 81 -21.06 -2.99 28.73
N ALA A 82 -22.17 -3.72 28.54
CA ALA A 82 -22.24 -4.82 27.58
C ALA A 82 -22.03 -4.33 26.14
N CYS A 83 -22.61 -3.19 25.77
CA CYS A 83 -22.43 -2.61 24.45
C CYS A 83 -20.98 -2.15 24.20
N TYR A 84 -20.35 -1.53 25.21
CA TYR A 84 -18.95 -1.14 25.17
C TYR A 84 -18.01 -2.34 25.06
N GLN A 85 -18.23 -3.40 25.86
CA GLN A 85 -17.43 -4.63 25.77
C GLN A 85 -17.53 -5.27 24.38
N LYS A 86 -18.73 -5.31 23.80
CA LYS A 86 -18.94 -5.83 22.45
C LYS A 86 -18.17 -5.01 21.40
N LEU A 87 -18.21 -3.68 21.51
CA LEU A 87 -17.51 -2.77 20.62
C LEU A 87 -15.98 -2.95 20.70
N VAL A 88 -15.44 -2.98 21.92
CA VAL A 88 -14.01 -3.17 22.16
C VAL A 88 -13.56 -4.51 21.59
N GLN A 89 -14.33 -5.58 21.81
CA GLN A 89 -14.02 -6.89 21.25
C GLN A 89 -13.99 -6.85 19.71
N GLN A 90 -14.99 -6.24 19.06
CA GLN A 90 -15.02 -6.10 17.60
C GLN A 90 -13.82 -5.29 17.05
N MET A 91 -13.45 -4.21 17.74
CA MET A 91 -12.29 -3.39 17.36
C MET A 91 -10.98 -4.16 17.53
N THR A 92 -10.83 -4.89 18.63
CA THR A 92 -9.65 -5.74 18.89
C THR A 92 -9.52 -6.85 17.85
N ASP A 93 -10.62 -7.54 17.52
CA ASP A 93 -10.62 -8.59 16.50
C ASP A 93 -10.25 -8.02 15.11
N ALA A 94 -10.77 -6.84 14.77
CA ALA A 94 -10.45 -6.15 13.52
C ALA A 94 -8.98 -5.70 13.47
N GLN A 95 -8.43 -5.19 14.58
CA GLN A 95 -7.00 -4.84 14.70
C GLN A 95 -6.09 -6.07 14.61
N GLN A 96 -6.48 -7.19 15.20
CA GLN A 96 -5.72 -8.43 15.09
C GLN A 96 -5.66 -8.92 13.63
N LYS A 97 -6.80 -8.93 12.93
CA LYS A 97 -6.85 -9.27 11.50
C LYS A 97 -5.98 -8.32 10.66
N ARG A 98 -5.97 -7.03 11.00
CA ARG A 98 -5.10 -6.04 10.36
C ARG A 98 -3.62 -6.35 10.55
N MET A 99 -3.22 -6.66 11.77
CA MET A 99 -1.84 -7.01 12.08
C MET A 99 -1.39 -8.26 11.31
N GLU A 100 -2.25 -9.29 11.26
CA GLU A 100 -1.99 -10.53 10.51
C GLU A 100 -1.85 -10.27 9.00
N HIS A 101 -2.71 -9.41 8.44
CA HIS A 101 -2.66 -9.03 7.03
C HIS A 101 -1.39 -8.23 6.70
N ALA A 102 -1.05 -7.23 7.52
CA ALA A 102 0.17 -6.44 7.35
C ALA A 102 1.45 -7.29 7.45
N ALA A 103 1.47 -8.27 8.34
CA ALA A 103 2.57 -9.22 8.47
C ALA A 103 2.76 -10.07 7.19
N ARG A 104 1.65 -10.51 6.56
CA ARG A 104 1.69 -11.28 5.30
C ARG A 104 2.10 -10.42 4.10
N LEU A 105 1.59 -9.20 4.00
CA LEU A 105 1.90 -8.27 2.90
C LEU A 105 3.41 -8.04 2.76
N SER A 106 4.10 -7.91 3.90
CA SER A 106 5.56 -7.74 3.94
C SER A 106 6.33 -8.96 3.41
N HIS A 107 5.78 -10.16 3.59
CA HIS A 107 6.35 -11.39 3.06
C HIS A 107 6.07 -11.53 1.55
N ASP A 108 4.83 -11.26 1.13
CA ASP A 108 4.40 -11.38 -0.25
C ASP A 108 5.07 -10.34 -1.16
N PHE A 109 5.23 -9.10 -0.67
CA PHE A 109 5.99 -8.07 -1.37
C PHE A 109 7.44 -8.50 -1.62
N ARG A 110 8.13 -9.02 -0.60
CA ARG A 110 9.51 -9.51 -0.75
C ARG A 110 9.59 -10.65 -1.75
N LYS A 111 8.61 -11.56 -1.74
CA LYS A 111 8.55 -12.66 -2.71
C LYS A 111 8.37 -12.16 -4.14
N ARG A 112 7.41 -11.27 -4.39
CA ARG A 112 7.18 -10.65 -5.72
C ARG A 112 8.42 -9.89 -6.20
N LEU A 113 9.10 -9.17 -5.29
CA LEU A 113 10.34 -8.47 -5.63
C LEU A 113 11.45 -9.44 -6.07
N TRP A 114 11.57 -10.60 -5.41
CA TRP A 114 12.55 -11.63 -5.77
C TRP A 114 12.22 -12.36 -7.07
N GLU A 115 10.95 -12.42 -7.49
CA GLU A 115 10.53 -13.02 -8.77
C GLU A 115 10.83 -12.10 -9.97
N GLU A 116 11.04 -10.79 -9.73
CA GLU A 116 11.32 -9.78 -10.75
C GLU A 116 12.82 -9.43 -10.93
N ILE A 117 13.70 -9.93 -10.05
CA ILE A 117 15.18 -9.78 -10.10
C ILE A 117 15.81 -10.97 -10.84
#